data_AF-A0A9D3XFR4-F1
#
_entry.id   AF-A0A9D3XFR4-F1
#
_cell.length_a   1.000
_cell.length_b   1.000
_cell.length_c   1.000
_cell.angle_alpha   90.00
_cell.angle_beta   90.00
_cell.angle_gamma   90.00
#
_symmetry.space_group_name_H-M   'P 1'
#
loop_
_entity.id
_entity.type
_entity.pdbx_description
1 polymer ?
#
loop_
_entity_poly.entity_id
_entity_poly.type
_entity_poly.pdbx_seq_one_letter_code
_entity_poly.pdbx_strand_id
1 'polypeptide(L)'
;ASEPSLSILVPSTPEDAELPRVIPLLCLLSDFTPPWSAVLWGTGEEASEGLMDAGAIDRNGVFSVWSLTTIPSQMWNQKMICTCTAKENSTGRSINVTVSKETERRDAGDCGIVFYAGLPCIFSLLLIQLLILLWRKCPGRGRAVQRQKEIPMRQIPQ
;
A
#
# COMPACT_ATOMS: atom_id res chain seq x y z
N ALA A 1 -0.56 -10.73 27.64
CA ALA A 1 0.46 -10.54 26.59
C ALA A 1 -0.26 -10.12 25.32
N SER A 2 0.33 -9.23 24.54
CA SER A 2 -0.15 -8.96 23.18
C SER A 2 0.21 -10.14 22.26
N GLU A 3 -0.64 -10.42 21.28
CA GLU A 3 -0.29 -11.37 20.21
C GLU A 3 0.70 -10.68 19.25
N PRO A 4 1.87 -11.27 18.96
CA PRO A 4 2.77 -10.74 17.93
C PRO A 4 2.14 -10.69 16.55
N SER A 5 2.63 -9.74 15.74
CA SER A 5 2.42 -9.75 14.28
C SER A 5 3.61 -10.46 13.61
N LEU A 6 3.33 -11.36 12.65
CA LEU A 6 4.35 -12.01 11.82
C LEU A 6 4.10 -11.71 10.34
N SER A 7 5.12 -11.26 9.61
CA SER A 7 5.02 -10.92 8.19
C SER A 7 6.28 -11.33 7.41
N ILE A 8 6.14 -11.61 6.12
CA ILE A 8 7.27 -11.74 5.19
C ILE A 8 7.20 -10.61 4.18
N LEU A 9 8.29 -9.88 4.03
CA LEU A 9 8.49 -8.86 3.01
C LEU A 9 9.31 -9.43 1.85
N VAL A 10 8.82 -9.17 0.63
CA VAL A 10 9.48 -9.48 -0.64
C VAL A 10 9.89 -8.15 -1.28
N PRO A 11 11.07 -8.03 -1.91
CA PRO A 11 11.43 -6.84 -2.67
C PRO A 11 10.47 -6.64 -3.86
N SER A 12 9.83 -5.48 -3.92
CA SER A 12 9.01 -5.11 -5.07
C SER A 12 9.88 -4.97 -6.31
N THR A 13 9.81 -5.94 -7.21
CA THR A 13 10.48 -5.90 -8.51
C THR A 13 9.51 -5.40 -9.57
N PRO A 14 9.85 -4.41 -10.41
CA PRO A 14 9.02 -4.03 -11.57
C PRO A 14 8.74 -5.26 -12.45
N GLU A 15 7.55 -5.37 -13.02
CA GLU A 15 7.16 -6.57 -13.81
C GLU A 15 8.11 -6.86 -14.99
N ASP A 16 8.71 -5.81 -15.58
CA ASP A 16 9.66 -5.88 -16.69
C ASP A 16 11.15 -5.95 -16.26
N ALA A 17 11.45 -5.93 -14.96
CA ALA A 17 12.83 -6.01 -14.47
C ALA A 17 13.30 -7.47 -14.39
N GLU A 18 14.53 -7.74 -14.86
CA GLU A 18 15.17 -9.03 -14.60
C GLU A 18 15.31 -9.25 -13.09
N LEU A 19 14.65 -10.30 -12.58
CA LEU A 19 14.78 -10.70 -11.18
C LEU A 19 16.26 -10.98 -10.86
N PRO A 20 16.80 -10.47 -9.74
CA PRO A 20 18.16 -10.80 -9.32
C PRO A 20 18.31 -12.32 -9.18
N ARG A 21 19.53 -12.84 -9.39
CA ARG A 21 19.83 -14.29 -9.31
C ARG A 21 19.36 -14.95 -8.00
N VAL A 22 19.32 -14.16 -6.93
CA VAL A 22 18.74 -14.53 -5.64
C VAL A 22 17.71 -13.49 -5.22
N ILE A 23 16.60 -13.93 -4.65
CA ILE A 23 15.56 -13.09 -4.06
C ILE A 23 15.79 -13.07 -2.54
N PRO A 24 16.12 -11.92 -1.93
CA PRO A 24 16.13 -11.80 -0.48
C PRO A 24 14.69 -11.79 0.05
N LEU A 25 14.44 -12.49 1.15
CA LEU A 25 13.16 -12.51 1.88
C LEU A 25 13.42 -12.11 3.33
N LEU A 26 12.69 -11.11 3.81
CA LEU A 26 12.79 -10.65 5.21
C LEU A 26 11.55 -11.11 5.96
N CYS A 27 11.71 -11.84 7.06
CA CYS A 27 10.62 -12.11 7.98
C CYS A 27 10.74 -11.20 9.20
N LEU A 28 9.63 -10.55 9.56
CA LEU A 28 9.54 -9.60 10.66
C LEU A 28 8.51 -10.11 11.67
N LEU A 29 8.97 -10.27 12.93
CA LEU A 29 8.13 -10.49 14.10
C LEU A 29 8.11 -9.19 14.91
N SER A 30 6.94 -8.57 15.05
CA SER A 30 6.74 -7.31 15.79
C SER A 30 5.72 -7.46 16.91
N ASP A 31 5.59 -6.40 17.71
CA ASP A 31 4.51 -6.20 18.69
C ASP A 31 4.48 -7.18 19.88
N PHE A 32 5.63 -7.77 20.21
CA PHE A 32 5.73 -8.77 21.27
C PHE A 32 6.42 -8.29 22.55
N THR A 33 6.03 -8.94 23.64
CA THR A 33 6.78 -8.96 24.90
C THR A 33 7.53 -10.30 24.97
N PRO A 34 8.81 -10.35 25.40
CA PRO A 34 9.56 -11.60 25.54
C PRO A 34 8.82 -12.63 26.43
N PRO A 35 8.97 -13.95 26.16
CA PRO A 35 10.06 -14.55 25.39
C PRO A 35 9.62 -15.24 24.09
N TRP A 36 9.81 -14.59 22.95
CA TRP A 36 9.79 -15.25 21.64
C TRP A 36 11.22 -15.58 21.21
N SER A 37 11.43 -16.75 20.62
CA SER A 37 12.72 -17.28 20.17
C SER A 37 12.90 -17.12 18.66
N ALA A 38 13.96 -17.71 18.11
CA ALA A 38 14.44 -17.47 16.76
C ALA A 38 13.39 -17.65 15.65
N VAL A 39 13.53 -16.83 14.62
CA VAL A 39 12.68 -16.84 13.42
C VAL A 39 13.28 -17.81 12.40
N LEU A 40 12.62 -18.95 12.20
CA LEU A 40 13.07 -20.08 11.38
C LEU A 40 12.47 -20.03 9.98
N TRP A 41 13.27 -20.36 8.96
CA TRP A 41 12.81 -20.48 7.57
C TRP A 41 12.63 -21.94 7.16
N GLY A 42 11.41 -22.30 6.78
CA GLY A 42 11.09 -23.54 6.08
C GLY A 42 11.14 -23.34 4.57
N THR A 43 12.21 -23.80 3.93
CA THR A 43 12.47 -23.63 2.49
C THR A 43 12.50 -25.00 1.80
N GLY A 44 11.36 -25.68 1.79
CA GLY A 44 11.09 -26.88 0.97
C GLY A 44 11.69 -28.19 1.49
N GLU A 45 13.02 -28.29 1.58
CA GLU A 45 13.71 -29.55 1.93
C GLU A 45 14.40 -29.53 3.30
N GLU A 46 14.99 -28.41 3.73
CA GLU A 46 15.56 -28.27 5.07
C GLU A 46 15.18 -26.92 5.71
N ALA A 47 15.04 -26.92 7.04
CA ALA A 47 14.84 -25.69 7.80
C ALA A 47 16.19 -25.00 8.00
N SER A 48 16.45 -23.92 7.26
CA SER A 48 17.70 -23.19 7.35
C SER A 48 17.59 -22.08 8.39
N GLU A 49 18.61 -21.97 9.25
CA GLU A 49 18.80 -20.77 10.06
C GLU A 49 19.20 -19.62 9.13
N GLY A 50 18.27 -18.69 8.89
CA GLY A 50 18.55 -17.46 8.15
C GLY A 50 19.47 -16.53 8.95
N LEU A 51 20.00 -15.49 8.30
CA LEU A 51 20.74 -14.46 9.02
C LEU A 51 19.78 -13.70 9.92
N MET A 52 19.82 -14.00 11.22
CA MET A 52 18.98 -13.38 12.24
C MET A 52 19.70 -12.19 12.87
N ASP A 53 19.00 -11.06 12.97
CA ASP A 53 19.48 -9.86 13.65
C ASP A 53 18.39 -9.29 14.58
N ALA A 54 18.81 -8.82 15.75
CA ALA A 54 17.94 -8.44 16.85
C ALA A 54 17.52 -6.96 16.74
N GLY A 55 16.63 -6.67 15.80
CA GLY A 55 16.22 -5.32 15.41
C GLY A 55 15.26 -4.60 16.38
N ALA A 56 15.85 -3.90 17.36
CA ALA A 56 15.29 -2.77 18.12
C ALA A 56 14.13 -3.00 19.11
N ILE A 57 14.29 -2.36 20.27
CA ILE A 57 13.23 -2.07 21.24
C ILE A 57 12.60 -0.74 20.80
N ASP A 58 11.28 -0.69 20.64
CA ASP A 58 10.57 0.56 20.34
C ASP A 58 10.57 1.53 21.55
N ARG A 59 10.10 2.77 21.36
CA ARG A 59 10.06 3.76 22.45
C ARG A 59 9.15 3.34 23.63
N ASN A 60 8.23 2.42 23.41
CA ASN A 60 7.26 1.92 24.37
C ASN A 60 7.72 0.61 25.06
N GLY A 61 8.92 0.09 24.74
CA GLY A 61 9.45 -1.16 25.30
C GLY A 61 8.99 -2.43 24.59
N VAL A 62 8.43 -2.30 23.39
CA VAL A 62 7.94 -3.40 22.55
C VAL A 62 9.10 -3.93 21.71
N PHE A 63 9.21 -5.26 21.59
CA PHE A 63 10.30 -5.91 20.88
C PHE A 63 9.92 -6.19 19.43
N SER A 64 10.89 -6.03 18.53
CA SER A 64 10.85 -6.59 17.17
C SER A 64 12.12 -7.41 16.91
N VAL A 65 12.01 -8.44 16.08
CA VAL A 65 13.15 -9.21 15.56
C VAL A 65 12.91 -9.55 14.10
N TRP A 66 14.00 -9.68 13.34
CA TRP A 66 13.90 -10.04 11.93
C TRP A 66 14.93 -11.11 11.55
N SER A 67 14.62 -11.81 10.47
CA SER A 67 15.49 -12.83 9.87
C SER A 67 15.48 -12.67 8.36
N LEU A 68 16.66 -12.63 7.76
CA LEU A 68 16.87 -12.47 6.32
C LEU A 68 17.38 -13.78 5.73
N THR A 69 16.70 -14.26 4.68
CA THR A 69 17.16 -15.39 3.86
C THR A 69 17.24 -14.99 2.39
N THR A 70 17.92 -15.78 1.57
CA THR A 70 18.04 -15.57 0.13
C THR A 70 17.73 -16.86 -0.61
N ILE A 71 16.72 -16.84 -1.49
CA ILE A 71 16.34 -18.01 -2.29
C ILE A 71 16.77 -17.83 -3.76
N PRO A 72 17.10 -18.91 -4.49
CA PRO A 72 17.36 -18.81 -5.93
C PRO A 72 16.12 -18.34 -6.69
N SER A 73 16.28 -17.40 -7.63
CA SER A 73 15.13 -16.87 -8.40
C SER A 73 14.45 -17.93 -9.28
N GLN A 74 15.17 -18.98 -9.68
CA GLN A 74 14.58 -20.16 -10.33
C GLN A 74 13.51 -20.83 -9.45
N MET A 75 13.79 -21.04 -8.16
CA MET A 75 12.84 -21.65 -7.23
C MET A 75 11.66 -20.73 -6.95
N TRP A 76 11.90 -19.42 -6.81
CA TRP A 76 10.85 -18.41 -6.69
C TRP A 76 9.90 -18.40 -7.90
N ASN A 77 10.47 -18.46 -9.11
CA ASN A 77 9.71 -18.55 -10.36
C ASN A 77 8.94 -19.86 -10.52
N GLN A 78 9.44 -20.96 -9.93
CA GLN A 78 8.73 -22.24 -9.81
C GLN A 78 7.62 -22.24 -8.74
N LYS A 79 7.27 -21.07 -8.17
CA LYS A 79 6.28 -20.89 -7.11
C LYS A 79 6.63 -21.63 -5.81
N MET A 80 7.92 -21.73 -5.47
CA MET A 80 8.34 -22.27 -4.18
C MET A 80 7.67 -21.51 -3.02
N ILE A 81 7.04 -22.26 -2.12
CA ILE A 81 6.43 -21.72 -0.91
C ILE A 81 7.54 -21.57 0.14
N CYS A 82 7.78 -20.33 0.58
CA CYS A 82 8.70 -20.03 1.67
C CYS A 82 7.89 -19.80 2.94
N THR A 83 8.21 -20.55 4.00
CA THR A 83 7.54 -20.46 5.29
C THR A 83 8.44 -19.77 6.30
N CYS A 84 7.95 -18.77 7.00
CA CYS A 84 8.58 -18.22 8.19
C CYS A 84 7.84 -18.71 9.42
N THR A 85 8.55 -19.16 10.45
CA THR A 85 7.98 -19.62 11.72
C THR A 85 8.66 -18.93 12.89
N ALA A 86 7.87 -18.34 13.79
CA ALA A 86 8.32 -17.84 15.08
C ALA A 86 7.78 -18.72 16.21
N LYS A 87 8.59 -18.98 17.24
CA LYS A 87 8.24 -19.86 18.35
C LYS A 87 8.35 -19.13 19.69
N GLU A 88 7.38 -19.31 20.56
CA GLU A 88 7.38 -18.80 21.93
C GLU A 88 8.21 -19.73 22.83
N ASN A 89 9.15 -19.17 23.59
CA ASN A 89 10.14 -19.94 24.33
C ASN A 89 9.56 -20.54 25.64
N SER A 90 8.56 -19.88 26.23
CA SER A 90 7.90 -20.33 27.47
C SER A 90 6.89 -21.45 27.25
N THR A 91 6.10 -21.35 26.18
CA THR A 91 4.91 -22.19 25.94
C THR A 91 5.10 -23.17 24.78
N GLY A 92 6.15 -22.99 23.98
CA GLY A 92 6.38 -23.76 22.75
C GLY A 92 5.40 -23.45 21.60
N ARG A 93 4.47 -22.51 21.80
CA ARG A 93 3.52 -22.02 20.77
C ARG A 93 4.30 -21.58 19.54
N SER A 94 3.82 -21.93 18.35
CA SER A 94 4.38 -21.42 17.10
C SER A 94 3.33 -20.67 16.31
N ILE A 95 3.77 -19.64 15.60
CA ILE A 95 3.02 -18.95 14.55
C ILE A 95 3.84 -18.98 13.28
N ASN A 96 3.18 -19.07 12.14
CA ASN A 96 3.82 -19.12 10.85
C ASN A 96 3.08 -18.28 9.81
N VAL A 97 3.82 -17.86 8.80
CA VAL A 97 3.31 -17.14 7.63
C VAL A 97 4.05 -17.67 6.40
N THR A 98 3.37 -17.71 5.25
CA THR A 98 3.91 -18.25 4.01
C THR A 98 3.86 -17.21 2.90
N VAL A 99 4.86 -17.23 2.02
CA VAL A 99 4.90 -16.37 0.84
C VAL A 99 5.24 -17.17 -0.41
N SER A 100 4.71 -16.72 -1.54
CA SER A 100 4.99 -17.22 -2.89
C SER A 100 4.82 -16.08 -3.90
N LYS A 101 5.40 -16.21 -5.09
CA LYS A 101 5.31 -15.21 -6.18
C LYS A 101 3.88 -14.79 -6.54
N GLU A 102 2.88 -15.66 -6.32
CA GLU A 102 1.48 -15.35 -6.64
C GLU A 102 0.76 -14.58 -5.51
N THR A 103 1.27 -14.65 -4.28
CA THR A 103 0.72 -13.93 -3.13
C THR A 103 1.00 -12.41 -3.21
N GLU A 104 2.15 -12.03 -3.77
CA GLU A 104 2.63 -10.63 -3.91
C GLU A 104 1.66 -9.73 -4.69
N ARG A 105 0.91 -10.28 -5.65
CA ARG A 105 -0.02 -9.55 -6.55
C ARG A 105 -1.14 -8.77 -5.86
N ARG A 106 -1.37 -8.93 -4.55
CA ARG A 106 -2.55 -8.38 -3.86
C ARG A 106 -2.35 -7.04 -3.14
N ASP A 107 -1.10 -6.63 -2.86
CA ASP A 107 -0.80 -5.41 -2.10
C ASP A 107 -0.07 -4.31 -2.89
N ALA A 108 0.00 -4.45 -4.22
CA ALA A 108 0.28 -3.32 -5.10
C ALA A 108 -0.94 -2.36 -5.13
N GLY A 109 -1.13 -1.62 -4.03
CA GLY A 109 -2.18 -0.60 -3.93
C GLY A 109 -2.08 0.37 -5.09
N ASP A 110 -3.17 0.50 -5.85
CA ASP A 110 -3.18 1.12 -7.17
C ASP A 110 -2.83 2.62 -7.11
N CYS A 111 -1.53 2.91 -7.23
CA CYS A 111 -0.96 4.24 -7.22
C CYS A 111 -1.49 5.09 -8.38
N GLY A 112 -2.03 4.45 -9.44
CA GLY A 112 -2.72 5.12 -10.53
C GLY A 112 -3.92 5.96 -10.04
N ILE A 113 -4.66 5.50 -9.03
CA ILE A 113 -5.85 6.21 -8.50
C ILE A 113 -5.48 7.61 -7.99
N VAL A 114 -4.31 7.77 -7.36
CA VAL A 114 -3.84 9.07 -6.85
C VAL A 114 -3.58 10.05 -7.99
N PHE A 115 -2.97 9.59 -9.09
CA PHE A 115 -2.72 10.44 -10.25
C PHE A 115 -4.01 10.75 -11.04
N TYR A 116 -4.88 9.76 -11.25
CA TYR A 116 -6.12 9.92 -12.02
C TYR A 116 -7.18 10.77 -11.28
N ALA A 117 -7.28 10.69 -9.96
CA ALA A 117 -8.23 11.51 -9.19
C ALA A 117 -7.63 12.84 -8.71
N GLY A 118 -6.37 12.85 -8.27
CA GLY A 118 -5.73 14.02 -7.67
C GLY A 118 -5.47 15.16 -8.66
N LEU A 119 -4.88 14.85 -9.82
CA LEU A 119 -4.48 15.88 -10.79
C LEU A 119 -5.69 16.64 -11.39
N PRO A 120 -6.81 16.00 -11.81
CA PRO A 120 -7.98 16.73 -12.30
C PRO A 120 -8.66 17.58 -11.23
N CYS A 121 -8.69 17.12 -9.97
CA CYS A 121 -9.23 17.92 -8.87
C CYS A 121 -8.41 19.19 -8.64
N ILE A 122 -7.08 19.11 -8.60
CA ILE A 122 -6.20 20.28 -8.44
C ILE A 122 -6.39 21.26 -9.62
N PHE A 123 -6.39 20.76 -10.86
CA PHE A 123 -6.59 21.60 -12.05
C PHE A 123 -7.95 22.30 -12.04
N SER A 124 -9.03 21.59 -11.65
CA SER A 124 -10.38 22.16 -11.54
C SER A 124 -10.45 23.28 -10.51
N LEU A 125 -9.80 23.12 -9.34
CA LEU A 125 -9.75 24.15 -8.30
C LEU A 125 -8.97 25.39 -8.77
N LEU A 126 -7.87 25.23 -9.51
CA LEU A 126 -7.10 26.34 -10.08
C LEU A 126 -7.90 27.11 -11.14
N LEU A 127 -8.64 26.42 -12.01
CA LEU A 127 -9.54 27.06 -12.99
C LEU A 127 -10.64 27.88 -12.31
N ILE A 128 -11.27 27.34 -11.27
CA ILE A 128 -12.31 28.06 -10.50
C ILE A 128 -11.73 29.32 -9.85
N GLN A 129 -10.55 29.24 -9.23
CA GLN A 129 -9.89 30.40 -8.65
C GLN A 129 -9.55 31.47 -9.69
N LEU A 130 -9.06 31.07 -10.86
CA LEU A 130 -8.78 32.00 -11.97
C LEU A 130 -10.05 32.70 -12.49
N LEU A 131 -11.15 31.96 -12.64
CA LEU A 131 -12.45 32.53 -13.03
C LEU A 131 -12.95 33.56 -12.00
N ILE A 132 -12.85 33.27 -10.70
CA ILE A 132 -13.22 34.20 -9.63
C ILE A 132 -12.38 35.49 -9.70
N LEU A 133 -11.07 35.37 -9.96
CA LEU A 133 -10.18 36.52 -10.12
C LEU A 133 -10.53 37.36 -11.36
N LEU A 134 -10.85 36.72 -12.49
CA LEU A 134 -11.29 37.39 -13.72
C LEU A 134 -12.63 38.11 -13.51
N TRP A 135 -13.60 37.50 -12.83
CA TRP A 135 -14.89 38.12 -12.53
C TRP A 135 -14.74 39.29 -11.55
N ARG A 136 -13.88 39.16 -10.52
CA ARG A 136 -13.52 40.27 -9.62
C ARG A 136 -12.79 41.42 -10.32
N LYS A 137 -12.16 41.16 -11.47
CA LYS A 137 -11.50 42.19 -12.31
C LYS A 137 -12.43 42.83 -13.36
N CYS A 138 -13.65 42.30 -13.53
CA CYS A 138 -14.67 42.81 -14.46
C CYS A 138 -16.00 43.29 -13.82
N PRO A 139 -16.04 44.03 -12.68
CA PRO A 139 -17.23 44.77 -12.27
C PRO A 139 -17.23 46.18 -12.89
N GLY A 140 -17.59 46.28 -14.17
CA GLY A 140 -17.55 47.55 -14.90
C GLY A 140 -18.45 47.62 -16.13
N ARG A 141 -19.59 48.31 -15.99
CA ARG A 141 -20.44 48.82 -17.09
C ARG A 141 -21.38 47.83 -17.82
N GLY A 142 -22.20 47.11 -17.05
CA GLY A 142 -23.49 46.65 -17.57
C GLY A 142 -24.43 47.84 -17.84
N ARG A 143 -24.78 48.10 -19.10
CA ARG A 143 -25.80 49.11 -19.46
C ARG A 143 -27.15 48.40 -19.62
N ALA A 144 -28.04 48.57 -18.65
CA ALA A 144 -29.39 48.04 -18.75
C ALA A 144 -30.14 48.69 -19.92
N VAL A 145 -30.66 47.86 -20.84
CA VAL A 145 -31.63 48.25 -21.86
C VAL A 145 -32.75 47.23 -21.82
N GLN A 146 -33.90 47.62 -21.27
CA GLN A 146 -35.12 46.81 -21.39
C GLN A 146 -35.70 46.93 -22.82
N ARG A 147 -35.95 45.75 -23.40
CA ARG A 147 -36.83 45.42 -24.55
C ARG A 147 -37.12 43.92 -24.41
N GLN A 148 -38.23 43.32 -24.84
CA GLN A 148 -39.56 43.74 -25.34
C GLN A 148 -40.39 42.42 -25.31
N LYS A 149 -41.69 42.33 -24.96
CA LYS A 149 -42.89 42.97 -25.55
C LYS A 149 -44.12 42.79 -24.64
N GLU A 150 -45.21 43.51 -24.92
CA GLU A 150 -46.56 43.10 -24.53
C GLU A 150 -46.99 41.85 -25.32
N ILE A 151 -47.77 40.96 -24.70
CA ILE A 151 -48.30 39.74 -25.32
C ILE A 151 -49.81 39.93 -25.58
N PRO A 152 -50.28 39.92 -26.84
CA PRO A 152 -51.71 39.91 -27.12
C PRO A 152 -52.31 38.54 -26.76
N MET A 153 -53.35 38.54 -25.93
CA MET A 153 -54.04 37.32 -25.51
C MET A 153 -54.90 36.77 -26.66
N ARG A 154 -54.64 35.53 -27.10
CA ARG A 154 -55.37 34.89 -28.21
C ARG A 154 -56.56 34.09 -27.65
N GLN A 155 -57.75 34.32 -28.22
CA GLN A 155 -58.98 33.62 -27.83
C GLN A 155 -58.93 32.11 -28.12
N ILE A 156 -59.59 31.33 -27.27
CA ILE A 156 -59.87 29.91 -27.44
C ILE A 156 -61.36 29.78 -27.80
N PRO A 157 -61.74 29.06 -28.88
CA PRO A 157 -63.15 28.78 -29.16
C PRO A 157 -63.68 27.63 -28.30
N GLN A 158 -64.97 27.70 -27.94
CA GLN A 158 -65.84 26.54 -27.75
C GLN A 158 -66.93 26.56 -28.84
#